data_AF-A0A7S2WG44-F1
#
_entry.id   AF-A0A7S2WG44-F1
#
_cell.length_a   1.000
_cell.length_b   1.000
_cell.length_c   1.000
_cell.angle_alpha   90.00
_cell.angle_beta   90.00
_cell.angle_gamma   90.00
#
_symmetry.space_group_name_H-M   'P 1'
#
loop_
_entity.id
_entity.type
_entity.pdbx_description
1 polymer ?
#
loop_
_entity_poly.entity_id
_entity_poly.type
_entity_poly.pdbx_seq_one_letter_code
_entity_poly.pdbx_strand_id
1 'polypeptide(L)'
;MAMMPSMKRLLVGTLLLSSLACLGHAVGPKFPNNAFSHCSYHGHLNVKDHSCICQSGWTGPDCSLRLCPSGVAWVDYPSAQDEAHESFVECSNMGYCDRETGICTCREGFEGPGCEYMSCPLVDGVPCGGRGQCLSLRQAGSSWDGQALTRPNAPYTDPWDADKIFGCVCDMGFTGYDCSERQCPSGDDPLTTGQQNEKLQLVCSADGGSFTLSFRGYTTEPIPYDAGYGIMERHLEDLPSVGDVQVTMTSYANGACGSGNTITIEFLSEFGALPALYADGTLLTGSNAEIWIESVYTITCDAGVDSGRVYLIYDDEISSASLAFDGDAAAVEASLDALSTLGTNNDFGTSTVHTVSMDQGSLCSGSNTATTEITIRSAYGNLYDLDLVNSLRISSTGARGNITVTSLKGTKEDAEC
;
A
#
# COMPACT_ATOMS: atom_id res chain seq x y z
N MET A 1 6.78 -31.45 36.06
CA MET A 1 8.13 -32.01 35.82
C MET A 1 8.64 -31.28 34.58
N ALA A 2 9.55 -30.30 34.57
CA ALA A 2 10.58 -29.82 35.48
C ALA A 2 10.62 -28.26 35.39
N MET A 3 10.54 -27.53 36.50
CA MET A 3 11.64 -26.88 37.27
C MET A 3 12.38 -25.73 36.56
N MET A 4 12.03 -24.50 36.97
CA MET A 4 12.76 -23.24 36.79
C MET A 4 14.04 -23.20 37.66
N PRO A 5 15.11 -22.48 37.28
CA PRO A 5 16.25 -22.26 38.16
C PRO A 5 16.18 -20.94 38.96
N SER A 6 16.63 -21.08 40.20
CA SER A 6 16.68 -20.16 41.34
C SER A 6 17.51 -18.89 41.15
N MET A 7 16.98 -17.78 41.67
CA MET A 7 17.73 -16.55 42.01
C MET A 7 18.83 -16.86 43.04
N LYS A 8 20.02 -16.29 42.86
CA LYS A 8 21.09 -16.26 43.87
C LYS A 8 21.25 -14.84 44.42
N ARG A 9 21.14 -14.73 45.75
CA ARG A 9 21.41 -13.54 46.58
C ARG A 9 22.90 -13.18 46.50
N LEU A 10 23.22 -11.91 46.27
CA LEU A 10 24.58 -11.38 46.41
C LEU A 10 24.71 -10.62 47.74
N LEU A 11 25.71 -11.01 48.52
CA LEU A 11 26.04 -10.44 49.83
C LEU A 11 26.59 -9.02 49.72
N VAL A 12 26.16 -8.16 50.64
CA VAL A 12 26.74 -6.84 50.93
C VAL A 12 28.06 -7.04 51.69
N GLY A 13 29.17 -6.59 51.11
CA GLY A 13 30.50 -6.59 51.73
C GLY A 13 30.94 -5.18 52.10
N THR A 14 31.00 -4.89 53.39
CA THR A 14 31.63 -3.72 54.03
C THR A 14 33.11 -3.58 53.65
N LEU A 15 33.52 -2.42 53.13
CA LEU A 15 34.93 -2.06 52.94
C LEU A 15 35.37 -1.04 54.00
N LEU A 16 36.43 -1.41 54.73
CA LEU A 16 37.13 -0.60 55.73
C LEU A 16 37.86 0.59 55.11
N LEU A 17 37.79 1.74 55.78
CA LEU A 17 38.72 2.86 55.61
C LEU A 17 40.11 2.48 56.16
N SER A 18 41.14 2.57 55.31
CA SER A 18 42.53 2.64 55.76
C SER A 18 43.18 3.93 55.24
N SER A 19 43.46 4.82 56.17
CA SER A 19 44.27 6.03 55.99
C SER A 19 45.72 5.67 55.68
N LEU A 20 46.25 6.15 54.55
CA LEU A 20 47.68 6.18 54.27
C LEU A 20 48.08 7.59 53.84
N ALA A 21 48.93 8.22 54.64
CA ALA A 21 49.48 9.54 54.37
C ALA A 21 50.84 9.44 53.66
N CYS A 22 51.03 10.42 52.76
CA CYS A 22 52.27 10.99 52.24
C CYS A 22 53.20 10.14 51.36
N LEU A 23 53.41 10.60 50.12
CA LEU A 23 54.70 11.13 49.64
C LEU A 23 54.47 11.91 48.34
N GLY A 24 55.10 13.09 48.26
CA GLY A 24 54.96 14.02 47.13
C GLY A 24 55.69 13.61 45.86
N HIS A 25 55.69 14.55 44.89
CA HIS A 25 56.17 14.52 43.49
C HIS A 25 55.09 14.05 42.50
N ALA A 26 54.70 14.77 41.45
CA ALA A 26 55.26 15.96 40.82
C ALA A 26 54.11 16.91 40.41
N VAL A 27 54.33 18.20 40.61
CA VAL A 27 53.50 19.24 39.97
C VAL A 27 53.83 19.15 38.48
N GLY A 28 52.97 18.46 37.71
CA GLY A 28 52.90 18.65 36.27
C GLY A 28 52.70 20.15 35.96
N PRO A 29 53.02 20.62 34.74
CA PRO A 29 52.92 22.03 34.42
C PRO A 29 51.55 22.55 34.87
N LYS A 30 51.57 23.56 35.74
CA LYS A 30 50.36 24.30 36.11
C LYS A 30 49.85 24.90 34.80
N PHE A 31 48.91 24.22 34.15
CA PHE A 31 48.04 24.87 33.18
C PHE A 31 47.45 26.09 33.90
N PRO A 32 47.45 27.28 33.29
CA PRO A 32 46.86 28.45 33.93
C PRO A 32 45.45 28.06 34.39
N ASN A 33 45.15 28.33 35.67
CA ASN A 33 43.92 27.90 36.36
C ASN A 33 42.61 28.41 35.73
N ASN A 34 42.67 29.03 34.55
CA ASN A 34 41.57 29.58 33.77
C ASN A 34 41.41 28.94 32.37
N ALA A 35 42.16 27.89 32.02
CA ALA A 35 42.00 27.23 30.71
C ALA A 35 40.63 26.54 30.56
N PHE A 36 40.04 26.07 31.67
CA PHE A 36 38.68 25.51 31.68
C PHE A 36 37.59 26.59 31.69
N SER A 37 37.83 27.72 32.39
CA SER A 37 36.86 28.82 32.41
C SER A 37 36.71 29.51 31.05
N HIS A 38 37.76 29.47 30.22
CA HIS A 38 37.76 30.06 28.88
C HIS A 38 36.87 29.31 27.89
N CYS A 39 36.59 28.02 28.14
CA CYS A 39 35.66 27.20 27.38
C CYS A 39 34.42 26.88 28.22
N SER A 40 34.00 27.84 29.05
CA SER A 40 32.79 27.80 29.89
C SER A 40 32.65 26.53 30.75
N TYR A 41 33.76 25.88 31.12
CA TYR A 41 33.80 24.59 31.80
C TYR A 41 33.15 23.42 31.04
N HIS A 42 32.78 23.63 29.78
CA HIS A 42 32.14 22.66 28.88
C HIS A 42 33.05 22.29 27.70
N GLY A 43 34.34 22.59 27.81
CA GLY A 43 35.32 22.29 26.79
C GLY A 43 36.74 22.41 27.32
N HIS A 44 37.68 22.16 26.42
CA HIS A 44 39.10 22.39 26.66
C HIS A 44 39.73 23.16 25.49
N LEU A 45 40.74 23.97 25.80
CA LEU A 45 41.42 24.80 24.82
C LEU A 45 42.31 23.96 23.89
N ASN A 46 42.16 24.13 22.58
CA ASN A 46 43.13 23.72 21.60
C ASN A 46 44.31 24.70 21.61
N VAL A 47 45.47 24.24 22.10
CA VAL A 47 46.65 25.09 22.29
C VAL A 47 47.32 25.55 20.99
N LYS A 48 46.92 25.03 19.82
CA LYS A 48 47.52 25.40 18.52
C LYS A 48 46.85 26.62 17.88
N ASP A 49 45.54 26.70 17.96
CA ASP A 49 44.72 27.74 17.32
C ASP A 49 43.89 28.56 18.32
N HIS A 50 43.98 28.25 19.62
CA HIS A 50 43.23 28.87 20.71
C HIS A 50 41.70 28.72 20.60
N SER A 51 41.21 27.75 19.81
CA SER A 51 39.79 27.39 19.78
C SER A 51 39.39 26.52 20.97
N CYS A 52 38.11 26.53 21.34
CA CYS A 52 37.59 25.58 22.33
C CYS A 52 37.09 24.30 21.65
N ILE A 53 37.53 23.15 22.15
CA ILE A 53 37.00 21.84 21.80
C ILE A 53 35.92 21.49 22.82
N CYS A 54 34.67 21.54 22.40
CA CYS A 54 33.52 21.36 23.27
C CYS A 54 33.27 19.89 23.61
N GLN A 55 32.75 19.66 24.81
CA GLN A 55 32.22 18.39 25.24
C GLN A 55 30.91 18.08 24.51
N SER A 56 30.52 16.80 24.47
CA SER A 56 29.26 16.37 23.85
C SER A 56 28.07 17.15 24.43
N GLY A 57 27.18 17.62 23.55
CA GLY A 57 26.02 18.43 23.90
C GLY A 57 26.30 19.94 24.04
N TRP A 58 27.54 20.39 23.82
CA TRP A 58 27.93 21.80 23.84
C TRP A 58 28.61 22.23 22.54
N THR A 59 28.45 23.49 22.17
CA THR A 59 28.94 24.10 20.93
C THR A 59 29.20 25.60 21.13
N GLY A 60 29.59 26.28 20.06
CA GLY A 60 29.95 27.69 20.04
C GLY A 60 31.44 27.93 20.35
N PRO A 61 31.90 29.18 20.19
CA PRO A 61 33.33 29.51 20.27
C PRO A 61 33.98 29.22 21.63
N ASP A 62 33.20 29.28 22.70
CA ASP A 62 33.61 29.09 24.09
C ASP A 62 32.83 27.98 24.81
N CYS A 63 32.14 27.11 24.06
CA CYS A 63 31.33 26.01 24.58
C CYS A 63 30.21 26.42 25.55
N SER A 64 29.77 27.68 25.51
CA SER A 64 28.67 28.17 26.36
C SER A 64 27.28 27.80 25.82
N LEU A 65 27.17 27.35 24.57
CA LEU A 65 25.90 27.08 23.90
C LEU A 65 25.61 25.58 23.86
N ARG A 66 24.34 25.20 23.96
CA ARG A 66 23.90 23.82 23.77
C ARG A 66 23.84 23.45 22.28
N LEU A 67 24.20 22.21 22.00
CA LEU A 67 23.98 21.58 20.72
C LEU A 67 22.56 21.00 20.70
N CYS A 68 21.78 21.34 19.67
CA CYS A 68 20.46 20.75 19.48
C CYS A 68 20.54 19.46 18.65
N PRO A 69 19.51 18.60 18.73
CA PRO A 69 19.38 17.45 17.84
C PRO A 69 19.40 17.87 16.37
N SER A 70 19.94 16.99 15.54
CA SER A 70 19.90 17.11 14.08
C SER A 70 19.07 15.97 13.51
N GLY A 71 18.40 16.23 12.41
CA GLY A 71 17.71 15.22 11.62
C GLY A 71 17.91 15.51 10.13
N VAL A 72 17.43 14.60 9.29
CA VAL A 72 17.40 14.77 7.84
C VAL A 72 16.72 16.11 7.51
N ALA A 73 17.33 16.94 6.68
CA ALA A 73 16.79 18.24 6.31
C ALA A 73 15.42 18.12 5.60
N TRP A 74 14.42 18.93 6.00
CA TRP A 74 13.18 19.08 5.24
C TRP A 74 13.36 19.90 3.96
N VAL A 75 14.34 20.81 3.96
CA VAL A 75 14.70 21.64 2.84
C VAL A 75 16.22 21.74 2.82
N ASP A 76 16.83 21.35 1.71
CA ASP A 76 18.24 21.58 1.43
C ASP A 76 18.50 21.88 -0.04
N TYR A 77 19.75 22.17 -0.36
CA TYR A 77 20.17 22.37 -1.74
C TYR A 77 20.52 21.00 -2.35
N PRO A 78 20.04 20.69 -3.56
CA PRO A 78 20.34 19.42 -4.20
C PRO A 78 21.85 19.28 -4.41
N SER A 79 22.40 18.13 -4.02
CA SER A 79 23.82 17.80 -4.17
C SER A 79 24.12 17.17 -5.54
N ALA A 80 23.14 16.47 -6.11
CA ALA A 80 23.22 15.85 -7.42
C ALA A 80 21.83 15.73 -8.07
N GLN A 81 21.77 15.07 -9.23
CA GLN A 81 20.50 14.71 -9.85
C GLN A 81 19.78 13.69 -8.96
N ASP A 82 18.51 13.96 -8.65
CA ASP A 82 17.66 13.13 -7.78
C ASP A 82 18.23 12.91 -6.36
N GLU A 83 19.14 13.79 -5.92
CA GLU A 83 19.79 13.73 -4.60
C GLU A 83 19.59 15.07 -3.86
N ALA A 84 18.78 15.01 -2.82
CA ALA A 84 18.48 16.07 -1.86
C ALA A 84 18.09 15.40 -0.53
N HIS A 85 18.02 16.17 0.55
CA HIS A 85 17.67 15.70 1.90
C HIS A 85 18.67 14.71 2.52
N GLU A 86 19.91 14.65 2.03
CA GLU A 86 20.95 13.74 2.54
C GLU A 86 21.66 14.29 3.79
N SER A 87 21.41 15.55 4.14
CA SER A 87 22.13 16.25 5.20
C SER A 87 21.41 16.17 6.56
N PHE A 88 22.15 15.75 7.59
CA PHE A 88 21.72 15.90 8.99
C PHE A 88 22.01 17.32 9.45
N VAL A 89 20.95 18.11 9.60
CA VAL A 89 21.01 19.53 9.97
C VAL A 89 20.29 19.77 11.28
N GLU A 90 20.75 20.78 12.02
CA GLU A 90 20.18 21.14 13.32
C GLU A 90 18.69 21.45 13.18
N CYS A 91 17.88 20.81 14.03
CA CYS A 91 16.42 20.90 14.00
C CYS A 91 15.81 20.63 12.61
N SER A 92 16.45 19.80 11.77
CA SER A 92 15.99 19.38 10.44
C SER A 92 15.65 20.54 9.49
N ASN A 93 16.21 21.74 9.73
CA ASN A 93 15.80 23.00 9.10
C ASN A 93 14.31 23.38 9.31
N MET A 94 13.63 22.72 10.25
CA MET A 94 12.21 22.86 10.54
C MET A 94 11.90 23.23 11.99
N GLY A 95 12.88 23.85 12.65
CA GLY A 95 12.73 24.39 13.99
C GLY A 95 13.80 25.41 14.31
N TYR A 96 13.70 25.96 15.52
CA TYR A 96 14.68 26.88 16.09
C TYR A 96 15.32 26.24 17.31
N CYS A 97 16.65 26.16 17.31
CA CYS A 97 17.41 25.63 18.44
C CYS A 97 17.45 26.64 19.59
N ASP A 98 16.93 26.27 20.76
CA ASP A 98 17.19 26.98 22.00
C ASP A 98 18.59 26.61 22.52
N ARG A 99 19.51 27.58 22.51
CA ARG A 99 20.91 27.39 22.89
C ARG A 99 21.15 27.29 24.39
N GLU A 100 20.18 27.61 25.23
CA GLU A 100 20.30 27.42 26.67
C GLU A 100 19.93 26.00 27.08
N THR A 101 18.88 25.45 26.46
CA THR A 101 18.32 24.13 26.80
C THR A 101 18.83 23.00 25.90
N GLY A 102 19.18 23.30 24.65
CA GLY A 102 19.52 22.32 23.62
C GLY A 102 18.31 21.63 23.01
N ILE A 103 17.12 22.23 23.11
CA ILE A 103 15.86 21.69 22.60
C ILE A 103 15.45 22.45 21.34
N CYS A 104 15.03 21.72 20.31
CA CYS A 104 14.45 22.32 19.11
C CYS A 104 12.98 22.71 19.37
N THR A 105 12.64 23.98 19.09
CA THR A 105 11.24 24.42 18.99
C THR A 105 10.78 24.26 17.55
N CYS A 106 9.93 23.27 17.30
CA CYS A 106 9.46 22.95 15.96
C CYS A 106 8.45 23.97 15.44
N ARG A 107 8.41 24.11 14.11
CA ARG A 107 7.34 24.87 13.44
C ARG A 107 6.02 24.11 13.54
N GLU A 108 4.92 24.84 13.35
CA GLU A 108 3.58 24.26 13.36
C GLU A 108 3.46 23.10 12.35
N GLY A 109 2.86 22.00 12.77
CA GLY A 109 2.74 20.78 11.98
C GLY A 109 3.97 19.86 11.99
N PHE A 110 5.02 20.20 12.75
CA PHE A 110 6.22 19.37 12.87
C PHE A 110 6.53 19.00 14.33
N GLU A 111 7.08 17.81 14.52
CA GLU A 111 7.45 17.27 15.82
C GLU A 111 8.71 16.41 15.76
N GLY A 112 9.05 15.83 16.90
CA GLY A 112 10.28 15.06 17.09
C GLY A 112 11.38 15.91 17.76
N PRO A 113 12.40 15.26 18.36
CA PRO A 113 13.49 15.96 19.04
C PRO A 113 14.26 16.96 18.16
N GLY A 114 14.31 16.70 16.85
CA GLY A 114 14.94 17.53 15.84
C GLY A 114 13.94 18.05 14.79
N CYS A 115 12.64 18.09 15.07
CA CYS A 115 11.61 18.54 14.11
C CYS A 115 11.62 17.76 12.79
N GLU A 116 11.99 16.49 12.86
CA GLU A 116 12.21 15.60 11.72
C GLU A 116 10.92 14.96 11.18
N TYR A 117 9.81 15.08 11.91
CA TYR A 117 8.52 14.49 11.54
C TYR A 117 7.48 15.57 11.26
N MET A 118 6.69 15.40 10.20
CA MET A 118 5.45 16.12 10.00
C MET A 118 4.36 15.35 10.75
N SER A 119 3.75 16.01 11.73
CA SER A 119 2.76 15.42 12.61
C SER A 119 1.46 15.13 11.88
N CYS A 120 0.74 14.09 12.34
CA CYS A 120 -0.67 13.97 11.98
C CYS A 120 -1.47 15.17 12.50
N PRO A 121 -2.51 15.59 11.78
CA PRO A 121 -3.39 16.66 12.23
C PRO A 121 -4.10 16.27 13.54
N LEU A 122 -4.34 17.29 14.36
CA LEU A 122 -5.00 17.17 15.66
C LEU A 122 -6.41 17.75 15.60
N VAL A 123 -7.39 16.99 16.08
CA VAL A 123 -8.75 17.47 16.34
C VAL A 123 -8.93 17.48 17.85
N ASP A 124 -9.15 18.66 18.42
CA ASP A 124 -9.23 18.87 19.88
C ASP A 124 -8.03 18.29 20.66
N GLY A 125 -6.84 18.35 20.06
CA GLY A 125 -5.58 17.84 20.64
C GLY A 125 -5.38 16.33 20.52
N VAL A 126 -6.24 15.63 19.78
CA VAL A 126 -6.14 14.18 19.54
C VAL A 126 -5.75 13.94 18.07
N PRO A 127 -4.67 13.19 17.77
CA PRO A 127 -4.32 12.81 16.42
C PRO A 127 -5.49 12.12 15.70
N CYS A 128 -5.78 12.56 14.48
CA CYS A 128 -6.87 12.01 13.65
C CYS A 128 -8.24 12.01 14.36
N GLY A 129 -8.44 12.91 15.33
CA GLY A 129 -9.63 12.99 16.17
C GLY A 129 -9.96 11.71 16.96
N GLY A 130 -9.01 10.77 17.08
CA GLY A 130 -9.24 9.45 17.64
C GLY A 130 -10.15 8.55 16.80
N ARG A 131 -10.28 8.83 15.50
CA ARG A 131 -11.13 8.13 14.53
C ARG A 131 -10.35 7.70 13.29
N GLY A 132 -9.09 7.37 13.51
CA GLY A 132 -8.17 6.96 12.47
C GLY A 132 -6.79 6.68 13.06
N GLN A 133 -5.96 6.10 12.21
CA GLN A 133 -4.58 5.76 12.54
C GLN A 133 -3.65 6.84 11.98
N CYS A 134 -2.72 7.30 12.81
CA CYS A 134 -1.63 8.16 12.39
C CYS A 134 -0.47 7.29 11.87
N LEU A 135 -0.30 7.25 10.55
CA LEU A 135 0.69 6.40 9.89
C LEU A 135 1.68 7.24 9.09
N SER A 136 2.95 6.81 9.03
CA SER A 136 3.90 7.36 8.07
C SER A 136 3.52 6.96 6.64
N LEU A 137 4.04 7.65 5.62
CA LEU A 137 3.83 7.27 4.22
C LEU A 137 4.27 5.82 3.92
N ARG A 138 5.38 5.37 4.52
CA ARG A 138 5.83 3.96 4.42
C ARG A 138 4.80 2.99 4.98
N GLN A 139 4.30 3.30 6.17
CA GLN A 139 3.32 2.47 6.86
C GLN A 139 2.03 2.43 6.05
N ALA A 140 1.50 3.58 5.64
CA ALA A 140 0.30 3.68 4.81
C ALA A 140 0.46 2.89 3.49
N GLY A 141 1.56 3.06 2.76
CA GLY A 141 1.82 2.32 1.51
C GLY A 141 1.89 0.80 1.65
N SER A 142 2.10 0.30 2.87
CA SER A 142 2.15 -1.14 3.18
C SER A 142 0.95 -1.64 4.00
N SER A 143 -0.01 -0.76 4.35
CA SER A 143 -1.13 -1.06 5.24
C SER A 143 -2.44 -1.11 4.47
N TRP A 144 -2.48 -1.85 3.36
CA TRP A 144 -3.72 -2.05 2.61
C TRP A 144 -4.85 -2.50 3.53
N ASP A 145 -5.91 -1.70 3.56
CA ASP A 145 -7.14 -2.00 4.26
C ASP A 145 -8.29 -2.20 3.26
N GLY A 146 -8.07 -1.96 1.97
CA GLY A 146 -9.13 -2.02 0.97
C GLY A 146 -10.28 -1.04 1.22
N GLN A 147 -10.09 -0.01 2.07
CA GLN A 147 -11.07 1.00 2.42
C GLN A 147 -10.51 2.40 2.16
N ALA A 148 -9.61 2.89 3.02
CA ALA A 148 -8.93 4.17 2.84
C ALA A 148 -7.67 4.01 1.97
N LEU A 149 -7.06 2.83 2.00
CA LEU A 149 -5.87 2.45 1.26
C LEU A 149 -6.23 1.29 0.34
N THR A 150 -6.64 1.62 -0.88
CA THR A 150 -7.29 0.67 -1.81
C THR A 150 -6.34 -0.15 -2.66
N ARG A 151 -5.07 0.25 -2.78
CA ARG A 151 -4.03 -0.46 -3.54
C ARG A 151 -3.28 -1.47 -2.66
N PRO A 152 -3.37 -2.78 -2.91
CA PRO A 152 -2.74 -3.79 -2.07
C PRO A 152 -1.22 -3.69 -1.92
N ASN A 153 -0.54 -3.32 -3.00
CA ASN A 153 0.91 -3.26 -3.08
C ASN A 153 1.34 -1.90 -3.61
N ALA A 154 1.48 -0.92 -2.71
CA ALA A 154 1.98 0.43 -3.04
C ALA A 154 3.15 0.83 -2.12
N PRO A 155 4.25 0.06 -2.09
CA PRO A 155 5.32 0.25 -1.13
C PRO A 155 5.98 1.62 -1.33
N TYR A 156 5.95 2.43 -0.27
CA TYR A 156 6.59 3.73 -0.23
C TYR A 156 7.85 3.63 0.64
N THR A 157 8.85 2.89 0.17
CA THR A 157 9.99 2.49 1.01
C THR A 157 11.26 3.31 0.83
N ASP A 158 11.54 3.71 -0.40
CA ASP A 158 12.82 4.32 -0.76
C ASP A 158 12.81 5.86 -0.70
N PRO A 159 11.68 6.56 -0.94
CA PRO A 159 11.64 8.01 -0.79
C PRO A 159 12.07 8.51 0.59
N TRP A 160 12.79 9.62 0.63
CA TRP A 160 13.40 10.19 1.85
C TRP A 160 12.36 10.60 2.92
N ASP A 161 11.14 10.88 2.49
CA ASP A 161 10.01 11.33 3.30
C ASP A 161 9.11 10.18 3.79
N ALA A 162 9.44 8.94 3.42
CA ALA A 162 8.67 7.74 3.74
C ALA A 162 8.39 7.57 5.24
N ASP A 163 9.36 7.90 6.09
CA ASP A 163 9.23 7.84 7.56
C ASP A 163 9.18 9.23 8.21
N LYS A 164 9.00 10.28 7.40
CA LYS A 164 8.99 11.67 7.87
C LYS A 164 7.61 12.30 7.81
N ILE A 165 6.82 11.98 6.79
CA ILE A 165 5.47 12.49 6.64
C ILE A 165 4.50 11.50 7.25
N PHE A 166 3.70 11.98 8.20
CA PHE A 166 2.59 11.23 8.79
C PHE A 166 1.25 11.82 8.35
N GLY A 167 0.28 10.94 8.13
CA GLY A 167 -1.08 11.29 7.75
C GLY A 167 -2.10 10.42 8.47
N CYS A 168 -3.36 10.83 8.42
CA CYS A 168 -4.47 10.09 9.00
C CYS A 168 -5.09 9.13 8.00
N VAL A 169 -5.19 7.86 8.40
CA VAL A 169 -5.98 6.83 7.72
C VAL A 169 -7.25 6.62 8.55
N CYS A 170 -8.40 7.06 8.03
CA CYS A 170 -9.62 7.17 8.81
C CYS A 170 -10.34 5.83 9.00
N ASP A 171 -10.93 5.66 10.18
CA ASP A 171 -11.82 4.54 10.46
C ASP A 171 -13.09 4.62 9.60
N MET A 172 -13.74 3.47 9.39
CA MET A 172 -15.00 3.38 8.63
C MET A 172 -16.06 4.39 9.08
N GLY A 173 -16.63 5.11 8.11
CA GLY A 173 -17.64 6.14 8.34
C GLY A 173 -17.07 7.52 8.68
N PHE A 174 -15.75 7.67 8.70
CA PHE A 174 -15.06 8.96 8.83
C PHE A 174 -14.18 9.25 7.62
N THR A 175 -14.07 10.54 7.29
CA THR A 175 -13.32 11.05 6.14
C THR A 175 -12.70 12.40 6.47
N GLY A 176 -12.05 13.01 5.48
CA GLY A 176 -11.30 14.25 5.63
C GLY A 176 -9.85 14.03 6.07
N TYR A 177 -9.04 15.07 5.96
CA TYR A 177 -7.59 14.98 6.20
C TYR A 177 -7.23 14.63 7.66
N ASP A 178 -8.15 14.88 8.61
CA ASP A 178 -7.98 14.67 10.04
C ASP A 178 -9.05 13.75 10.67
N CYS A 179 -9.85 13.07 9.82
CA CYS A 179 -10.93 12.16 10.21
C CYS A 179 -12.04 12.79 11.06
N SER A 180 -12.19 14.13 11.01
CA SER A 180 -13.26 14.83 11.73
C SER A 180 -14.62 14.76 11.03
N GLU A 181 -14.63 14.52 9.71
CA GLU A 181 -15.84 14.52 8.89
C GLU A 181 -16.49 13.14 8.88
N ARG A 182 -17.83 13.11 8.82
CA ARG A 182 -18.58 11.85 8.68
C ARG A 182 -18.83 11.60 7.19
N GLN A 183 -18.63 10.36 6.76
CA GLN A 183 -18.99 9.95 5.42
C GLN A 183 -20.52 9.98 5.26
N CYS A 184 -20.99 10.61 4.19
CA CYS A 184 -22.41 10.60 3.82
C CYS A 184 -22.80 9.22 3.30
N PRO A 185 -24.05 8.77 3.51
CA PRO A 185 -24.58 7.64 2.77
C PRO A 185 -24.54 7.91 1.27
N SER A 186 -24.13 6.90 0.52
CA SER A 186 -24.05 6.94 -0.93
C SER A 186 -24.88 5.82 -1.55
N GLY A 187 -25.20 5.95 -2.83
CA GLY A 187 -25.91 4.92 -3.57
C GLY A 187 -26.11 5.25 -5.05
N ASP A 188 -26.79 4.34 -5.73
CA ASP A 188 -27.15 4.45 -7.15
C ASP A 188 -28.18 5.56 -7.35
N ASP A 189 -28.01 6.39 -8.40
CA ASP A 189 -29.00 7.41 -8.74
C ASP A 189 -30.27 6.74 -9.26
N PRO A 190 -31.45 6.91 -8.63
CA PRO A 190 -32.68 6.28 -9.10
C PRO A 190 -33.12 6.67 -10.53
N LEU A 191 -32.49 7.69 -11.13
CA LEU A 191 -32.77 8.17 -12.48
C LEU A 191 -31.86 7.56 -13.56
N THR A 192 -30.75 6.91 -13.19
CA THR A 192 -29.88 6.19 -14.11
C THR A 192 -30.42 4.77 -14.33
N THR A 193 -30.35 4.28 -15.57
CA THR A 193 -30.95 2.99 -15.95
C THR A 193 -30.04 2.23 -16.91
N GLY A 194 -30.11 0.90 -16.88
CA GLY A 194 -29.28 0.02 -17.74
C GLY A 194 -27.91 -0.30 -17.16
N GLN A 195 -27.60 0.17 -15.97
CA GLN A 195 -26.36 -0.14 -15.27
C GLN A 195 -26.34 -1.55 -14.71
N GLN A 196 -25.14 -2.01 -14.39
CA GLN A 196 -24.87 -3.33 -13.87
C GLN A 196 -24.23 -3.22 -12.48
N ASN A 197 -24.53 -4.20 -11.64
CA ASN A 197 -23.84 -4.40 -10.37
C ASN A 197 -22.42 -4.92 -10.59
N GLU A 198 -21.53 -4.68 -9.64
CA GLU A 198 -20.19 -5.28 -9.60
C GLU A 198 -20.30 -6.80 -9.40
N LYS A 199 -19.56 -7.57 -10.21
CA LYS A 199 -19.51 -9.03 -10.10
C LYS A 199 -18.08 -9.52 -10.04
N LEU A 200 -17.79 -10.38 -9.07
CA LEU A 200 -16.52 -11.08 -8.94
C LEU A 200 -16.71 -12.57 -9.19
N GLN A 201 -15.81 -13.18 -9.96
CA GLN A 201 -15.77 -14.62 -10.14
C GLN A 201 -14.64 -15.22 -9.33
N LEU A 202 -14.96 -16.23 -8.52
CA LEU A 202 -14.00 -16.96 -7.71
C LEU A 202 -13.98 -18.42 -8.17
N VAL A 203 -12.78 -18.96 -8.32
CA VAL A 203 -12.55 -20.39 -8.56
C VAL A 203 -11.70 -20.95 -7.44
N CYS A 204 -12.05 -22.13 -6.96
CA CYS A 204 -11.31 -22.81 -5.91
C CYS A 204 -11.17 -24.29 -6.23
N SER A 205 -10.03 -24.87 -5.88
CA SER A 205 -9.74 -26.30 -5.99
C SER A 205 -9.09 -26.73 -4.68
N ALA A 206 -9.74 -27.61 -3.92
CA ALA A 206 -9.21 -28.13 -2.66
C ALA A 206 -9.88 -29.46 -2.27
N ASP A 207 -9.19 -30.27 -1.47
CA ASP A 207 -9.68 -31.54 -0.93
C ASP A 207 -10.18 -31.41 0.52
N GLY A 208 -9.94 -30.25 1.15
CA GLY A 208 -10.30 -29.97 2.54
C GLY A 208 -9.86 -28.57 2.98
N GLY A 209 -10.14 -28.24 4.24
CA GLY A 209 -9.71 -26.98 4.85
C GLY A 209 -10.72 -25.86 4.68
N SER A 210 -10.24 -24.62 4.73
CA SER A 210 -11.05 -23.41 4.66
C SER A 210 -10.28 -22.27 3.99
N PHE A 211 -11.00 -21.25 3.55
CA PHE A 211 -10.44 -20.00 3.05
C PHE A 211 -11.18 -18.82 3.70
N THR A 212 -10.63 -17.61 3.57
CA THR A 212 -11.29 -16.38 4.00
C THR A 212 -11.34 -15.38 2.86
N LEU A 213 -12.35 -14.50 2.88
CA LEU A 213 -12.46 -13.36 1.97
C LEU A 213 -12.32 -12.07 2.78
N SER A 214 -11.60 -11.08 2.25
CA SER A 214 -11.43 -9.78 2.90
C SER A 214 -11.90 -8.64 1.99
N PHE A 215 -12.74 -7.76 2.52
CA PHE A 215 -13.30 -6.61 1.80
C PHE A 215 -13.38 -5.39 2.74
N ARG A 216 -12.82 -4.25 2.30
CA ARG A 216 -12.84 -2.97 3.06
C ARG A 216 -12.44 -3.15 4.53
N GLY A 217 -11.37 -3.90 4.78
CA GLY A 217 -10.71 -4.00 6.09
C GLY A 217 -11.26 -5.09 6.98
N TYR A 218 -12.35 -5.74 6.58
CA TYR A 218 -12.96 -6.84 7.31
C TYR A 218 -12.70 -8.16 6.60
N THR A 219 -12.51 -9.21 7.38
CA THR A 219 -12.26 -10.57 6.89
C THR A 219 -13.34 -11.50 7.41
N THR A 220 -13.84 -12.37 6.54
CA THR A 220 -14.89 -13.33 6.92
C THR A 220 -14.36 -14.30 7.98
N GLU A 221 -15.24 -14.86 8.78
CA GLU A 221 -14.92 -16.12 9.46
C GLU A 221 -14.54 -17.19 8.42
N PRO A 222 -13.72 -18.20 8.78
CA PRO A 222 -13.27 -19.22 7.82
C PRO A 222 -14.43 -19.91 7.11
N ILE A 223 -14.43 -19.84 5.78
CA ILE A 223 -15.40 -20.47 4.90
C ILE A 223 -14.91 -21.88 4.57
N PRO A 224 -15.68 -22.94 4.88
CA PRO A 224 -15.30 -24.31 4.53
C PRO A 224 -15.09 -24.49 3.03
N TYR A 225 -14.10 -25.29 2.63
CA TYR A 225 -13.82 -25.55 1.21
C TYR A 225 -15.03 -26.12 0.43
N ASP A 226 -15.93 -26.84 1.09
CA ASP A 226 -17.13 -27.45 0.52
C ASP A 226 -18.40 -26.62 0.75
N ALA A 227 -18.26 -25.35 1.19
CA ALA A 227 -19.37 -24.46 1.45
C ALA A 227 -20.28 -24.30 0.21
N GLY A 228 -21.59 -24.36 0.42
CA GLY A 228 -22.58 -23.99 -0.60
C GLY A 228 -22.77 -22.46 -0.68
N TYR A 229 -23.41 -22.00 -1.76
CA TYR A 229 -23.61 -20.56 -2.02
C TYR A 229 -24.22 -19.79 -0.84
N GLY A 230 -25.25 -20.32 -0.17
CA GLY A 230 -25.89 -19.62 0.96
C GLY A 230 -25.02 -19.53 2.23
N ILE A 231 -24.01 -20.41 2.37
CA ILE A 231 -23.01 -20.26 3.43
C ILE A 231 -22.05 -19.12 3.06
N MET A 232 -21.59 -19.08 1.82
CA MET A 232 -20.71 -18.01 1.34
C MET A 232 -21.39 -16.64 1.41
N GLU A 233 -22.63 -16.54 0.94
CA GLU A 233 -23.48 -15.34 0.99
C GLU A 233 -23.55 -14.79 2.41
N ARG A 234 -23.94 -15.63 3.37
CA ARG A 234 -23.99 -15.23 4.78
C ARG A 234 -22.64 -14.78 5.34
N HIS A 235 -21.55 -15.48 5.02
CA HIS A 235 -20.22 -15.07 5.51
C HIS A 235 -19.80 -13.69 4.99
N LEU A 236 -20.18 -13.34 3.75
CA LEU A 236 -19.94 -12.03 3.17
C LEU A 236 -20.83 -10.96 3.79
N GLU A 237 -22.12 -11.23 3.96
CA GLU A 237 -23.10 -10.30 4.59
C GLU A 237 -22.85 -10.09 6.09
N ASP A 238 -22.13 -11.00 6.76
CA ASP A 238 -21.70 -10.84 8.15
C ASP A 238 -20.57 -9.78 8.28
N LEU A 239 -19.93 -9.35 7.18
CA LEU A 239 -18.94 -8.29 7.20
C LEU A 239 -19.60 -6.92 7.41
N PRO A 240 -19.12 -6.07 8.34
CA PRO A 240 -19.64 -4.72 8.52
C PRO A 240 -19.59 -3.82 7.28
N SER A 241 -18.75 -4.16 6.32
CA SER A 241 -18.54 -3.43 5.06
C SER A 241 -19.41 -3.88 3.88
N VAL A 242 -20.25 -4.90 4.08
CA VAL A 242 -21.10 -5.50 3.04
C VAL A 242 -22.55 -5.49 3.52
N GLY A 243 -23.45 -4.98 2.68
CA GLY A 243 -24.89 -4.94 2.95
C GLY A 243 -25.62 -6.18 2.45
N ASP A 244 -25.65 -6.37 1.13
CA ASP A 244 -26.40 -7.42 0.43
C ASP A 244 -25.60 -7.90 -0.79
N VAL A 245 -25.41 -9.21 -0.89
CA VAL A 245 -24.73 -9.84 -2.02
C VAL A 245 -25.53 -11.03 -2.51
N GLN A 246 -25.50 -11.28 -3.81
CA GLN A 246 -26.01 -12.53 -4.36
C GLN A 246 -24.84 -13.44 -4.72
N VAL A 247 -24.82 -14.65 -4.14
CA VAL A 247 -23.84 -15.68 -4.49
C VAL A 247 -24.48 -16.76 -5.35
N THR A 248 -23.87 -17.05 -6.50
CA THR A 248 -24.27 -18.16 -7.38
C THR A 248 -23.09 -19.06 -7.70
N MET A 249 -23.38 -20.31 -8.08
CA MET A 249 -22.37 -21.32 -8.43
C MET A 249 -22.76 -21.99 -9.75
N THR A 250 -21.77 -22.31 -10.60
CA THR A 250 -22.03 -23.07 -11.84
C THR A 250 -22.52 -24.49 -11.54
N SER A 251 -22.10 -25.08 -10.41
CA SER A 251 -22.59 -26.37 -9.92
C SER A 251 -22.81 -26.37 -8.40
N TYR A 252 -24.08 -26.44 -7.98
CA TYR A 252 -24.45 -26.51 -6.56
C TYR A 252 -24.05 -27.81 -5.86
N ALA A 253 -23.71 -28.86 -6.61
CA ALA A 253 -23.36 -30.17 -6.06
C ALA A 253 -21.91 -30.26 -5.57
N ASN A 254 -21.06 -29.32 -6.01
CA ASN A 254 -19.61 -29.45 -5.89
C ASN A 254 -19.01 -28.66 -4.71
N GLY A 255 -19.81 -27.83 -4.02
CA GLY A 255 -19.30 -26.90 -3.00
C GLY A 255 -18.33 -25.86 -3.59
N ALA A 256 -17.84 -24.94 -2.77
CA ALA A 256 -17.02 -23.80 -3.23
C ALA A 256 -15.76 -24.25 -4.01
N CYS A 257 -15.02 -25.21 -3.47
CA CYS A 257 -13.74 -25.67 -4.03
C CYS A 257 -13.83 -26.95 -4.86
N GLY A 258 -15.02 -27.28 -5.36
CA GLY A 258 -15.20 -28.44 -6.22
C GLY A 258 -14.79 -28.19 -7.66
N SER A 259 -14.32 -29.25 -8.34
CA SER A 259 -13.77 -29.15 -9.69
C SER A 259 -14.72 -28.48 -10.69
N GLY A 260 -14.21 -27.47 -11.40
CA GLY A 260 -14.95 -26.73 -12.42
C GLY A 260 -16.10 -25.88 -11.90
N ASN A 261 -16.17 -25.65 -10.57
CA ASN A 261 -17.16 -24.74 -10.01
C ASN A 261 -16.63 -23.30 -10.05
N THR A 262 -17.40 -22.41 -10.65
CA THR A 262 -17.16 -20.96 -10.62
C THR A 262 -18.22 -20.35 -9.75
N ILE A 263 -17.78 -19.57 -8.76
CA ILE A 263 -18.64 -18.85 -7.83
C ILE A 263 -18.73 -17.41 -8.31
N THR A 264 -19.93 -16.90 -8.56
CA THR A 264 -20.13 -15.48 -8.86
C THR A 264 -20.70 -14.79 -7.63
N ILE A 265 -20.01 -13.74 -7.18
CA ILE A 265 -20.45 -12.84 -6.11
C ILE A 265 -20.90 -11.54 -6.80
N GLU A 266 -22.17 -11.19 -6.68
CA GLU A 266 -22.74 -9.93 -7.19
C GLU A 266 -23.07 -9.00 -6.02
N PHE A 267 -22.51 -7.80 -6.00
CA PHE A 267 -22.80 -6.80 -4.97
C PHE A 267 -24.12 -6.08 -5.28
N LEU A 268 -25.10 -6.17 -4.36
CA LEU A 268 -26.44 -5.61 -4.55
C LEU A 268 -26.62 -4.26 -3.86
N SER A 269 -25.76 -3.92 -2.90
CA SER A 269 -25.80 -2.64 -2.16
C SER A 269 -24.56 -1.78 -2.31
N GLU A 270 -23.40 -2.36 -2.62
CA GLU A 270 -22.15 -1.62 -2.82
C GLU A 270 -22.04 -1.23 -4.30
N PHE A 271 -22.09 0.08 -4.56
CA PHE A 271 -22.02 0.63 -5.91
C PHE A 271 -20.75 1.46 -6.11
N GLY A 272 -20.56 1.96 -7.33
CA GLY A 272 -19.38 2.71 -7.73
C GLY A 272 -18.14 1.84 -7.90
N ALA A 273 -16.97 2.50 -7.89
CA ALA A 273 -15.69 1.83 -8.02
C ALA A 273 -15.32 1.11 -6.72
N LEU A 274 -15.66 -0.18 -6.63
CA LEU A 274 -15.34 -0.98 -5.45
C LEU A 274 -13.84 -1.26 -5.33
N PRO A 275 -13.28 -1.38 -4.12
CA PRO A 275 -11.91 -1.84 -3.93
C PRO A 275 -11.79 -3.34 -4.22
N ALA A 276 -10.55 -3.85 -4.25
CA ALA A 276 -10.32 -5.29 -4.41
C ALA A 276 -10.90 -6.10 -3.24
N LEU A 277 -11.53 -7.23 -3.58
CA LEU A 277 -11.75 -8.34 -2.65
C LEU A 277 -10.47 -9.18 -2.61
N TYR A 278 -10.02 -9.62 -1.44
CA TYR A 278 -8.88 -10.54 -1.30
C TYR A 278 -9.34 -11.94 -0.88
N ALA A 279 -8.78 -12.97 -1.50
CA ALA A 279 -9.00 -14.37 -1.15
C ALA A 279 -7.74 -14.99 -0.53
N ASP A 280 -7.85 -15.43 0.72
CA ASP A 280 -6.79 -16.16 1.42
C ASP A 280 -7.12 -17.65 1.50
N GLY A 281 -6.38 -18.44 0.71
CA GLY A 281 -6.49 -19.90 0.68
C GLY A 281 -5.44 -20.63 1.52
N THR A 282 -4.66 -19.96 2.38
CA THR A 282 -3.54 -20.57 3.11
C THR A 282 -3.93 -21.74 4.02
N LEU A 283 -5.20 -21.84 4.40
CA LEU A 283 -5.75 -22.95 5.20
C LEU A 283 -6.45 -24.03 4.36
N LEU A 284 -6.42 -23.92 3.04
CA LEU A 284 -6.88 -24.98 2.14
C LEU A 284 -5.89 -26.15 2.16
N THR A 285 -6.41 -27.35 1.99
CA THR A 285 -5.63 -28.59 1.97
C THR A 285 -5.96 -29.40 0.73
N GLY A 286 -4.98 -30.18 0.27
CA GLY A 286 -5.09 -30.94 -0.97
C GLY A 286 -3.81 -30.83 -1.79
N SER A 287 -3.66 -31.67 -2.81
CA SER A 287 -2.42 -31.70 -3.59
C SER A 287 -2.27 -30.49 -4.53
N ASN A 288 -3.38 -29.86 -4.92
CA ASN A 288 -3.44 -28.66 -5.75
C ASN A 288 -4.41 -27.65 -5.11
N ALA A 289 -4.24 -27.42 -3.81
CA ALA A 289 -5.08 -26.49 -3.06
C ALA A 289 -4.80 -25.05 -3.52
N GLU A 290 -5.77 -24.45 -4.20
CA GLU A 290 -5.68 -23.08 -4.71
C GLU A 290 -7.03 -22.38 -4.72
N ILE A 291 -6.98 -21.06 -4.65
CA ILE A 291 -8.13 -20.18 -4.77
C ILE A 291 -7.70 -18.94 -5.54
N TRP A 292 -8.50 -18.54 -6.51
CA TRP A 292 -8.23 -17.41 -7.38
C TRP A 292 -9.51 -16.61 -7.60
N ILE A 293 -9.38 -15.30 -7.67
CA ILE A 293 -10.40 -14.43 -8.22
C ILE A 293 -10.05 -14.20 -9.70
N GLU A 294 -11.05 -14.38 -10.55
CA GLU A 294 -10.99 -14.27 -12.00
C GLU A 294 -11.59 -12.92 -12.43
N SER A 295 -10.72 -12.04 -12.93
CA SER A 295 -11.15 -10.85 -13.68
C SER A 295 -11.37 -11.24 -15.13
N VAL A 296 -12.61 -11.11 -15.60
CA VAL A 296 -13.01 -11.47 -16.96
C VAL A 296 -13.21 -10.21 -17.80
N TYR A 297 -12.50 -10.13 -18.93
CA TYR A 297 -12.63 -9.07 -19.92
C TYR A 297 -13.10 -9.68 -21.23
N THR A 298 -14.15 -9.10 -21.82
CA THR A 298 -14.65 -9.50 -23.14
C THR A 298 -14.38 -8.40 -24.14
N ILE A 299 -13.50 -8.70 -25.10
CA ILE A 299 -13.27 -7.86 -26.26
C ILE A 299 -14.25 -8.28 -27.36
N THR A 300 -15.06 -7.34 -27.85
CA THR A 300 -15.98 -7.56 -28.97
C THR A 300 -15.54 -6.73 -30.17
N CYS A 301 -15.20 -7.38 -31.27
CA CYS A 301 -14.87 -6.74 -32.54
C CYS A 301 -16.00 -6.92 -33.56
N ASP A 302 -16.46 -5.82 -34.16
CA ASP A 302 -17.59 -5.83 -35.08
C ASP A 302 -17.29 -6.59 -36.38
N ALA A 303 -18.34 -7.17 -36.97
CA ALA A 303 -18.23 -7.87 -38.25
C ALA A 303 -17.69 -6.97 -39.36
N GLY A 304 -16.82 -7.54 -40.21
CA GLY A 304 -16.32 -6.86 -41.40
C GLY A 304 -15.00 -6.12 -41.20
N VAL A 305 -14.46 -6.09 -39.97
CA VAL A 305 -13.10 -5.60 -39.73
C VAL A 305 -12.09 -6.56 -40.36
N ASP A 306 -11.29 -6.04 -41.30
CA ASP A 306 -10.42 -6.86 -42.17
C ASP A 306 -8.98 -6.34 -42.26
N SER A 307 -8.65 -5.28 -41.51
CA SER A 307 -7.30 -4.72 -41.44
C SER A 307 -7.13 -3.79 -40.25
N GLY A 308 -5.87 -3.49 -39.92
CA GLY A 308 -5.49 -2.57 -38.86
C GLY A 308 -4.77 -3.26 -37.71
N ARG A 309 -4.57 -2.51 -36.63
CA ARG A 309 -3.80 -2.92 -35.45
C ARG A 309 -4.44 -2.44 -34.16
N VAL A 310 -4.18 -3.16 -33.07
CA VAL A 310 -4.65 -2.89 -31.71
C VAL A 310 -3.46 -2.85 -30.75
N TYR A 311 -3.47 -1.93 -29.80
CA TYR A 311 -2.62 -1.96 -28.61
C TYR A 311 -3.52 -2.15 -27.40
N LEU A 312 -3.10 -3.00 -26.47
CA LEU A 312 -3.80 -3.20 -25.20
C LEU A 312 -3.25 -2.19 -24.17
N ILE A 313 -4.12 -1.76 -23.27
CA ILE A 313 -3.80 -0.84 -22.19
C ILE A 313 -4.26 -1.46 -20.88
N TYR A 314 -3.37 -1.48 -19.90
CA TYR A 314 -3.64 -1.95 -18.55
C TYR A 314 -2.84 -1.09 -17.57
N ASP A 315 -3.47 -0.59 -16.51
CA ASP A 315 -2.83 0.30 -15.53
C ASP A 315 -2.06 1.48 -16.18
N ASP A 316 -2.71 2.16 -17.14
CA ASP A 316 -2.15 3.23 -17.96
C ASP A 316 -0.90 2.87 -18.81
N GLU A 317 -0.43 1.62 -18.77
CA GLU A 317 0.64 1.11 -19.61
C GLU A 317 0.08 0.62 -20.94
N ILE A 318 0.69 1.06 -22.04
CA ILE A 318 0.35 0.61 -23.39
C ILE A 318 1.30 -0.53 -23.79
N SER A 319 0.74 -1.61 -24.36
CA SER A 319 1.53 -2.75 -24.84
C SER A 319 2.63 -2.30 -25.79
N SER A 320 3.85 -2.80 -25.58
CA SER A 320 5.02 -2.39 -26.38
C SER A 320 4.95 -2.82 -27.86
N ALA A 321 4.15 -3.84 -28.16
CA ALA A 321 3.86 -4.33 -29.50
C ALA A 321 2.38 -4.17 -29.86
N SER A 322 2.10 -3.99 -31.16
CA SER A 322 0.72 -4.00 -31.67
C SER A 322 0.29 -5.38 -32.12
N LEU A 323 -0.93 -5.73 -31.76
CA LEU A 323 -1.69 -6.86 -32.28
C LEU A 323 -2.19 -6.55 -33.69
N ALA A 324 -2.12 -7.53 -34.58
CA ALA A 324 -2.84 -7.46 -35.85
C ALA A 324 -4.34 -7.63 -35.61
N PHE A 325 -5.19 -7.11 -36.51
CA PHE A 325 -6.65 -7.27 -36.40
C PHE A 325 -7.07 -8.75 -36.30
N ASP A 326 -6.34 -9.66 -36.95
CA ASP A 326 -6.58 -11.10 -36.99
C ASP A 326 -5.64 -11.89 -36.05
N GLY A 327 -5.05 -11.23 -35.06
CA GLY A 327 -4.21 -11.90 -34.06
C GLY A 327 -4.95 -13.05 -33.37
N ASP A 328 -4.27 -14.19 -33.21
CA ASP A 328 -4.79 -15.35 -32.51
C ASP A 328 -4.63 -15.22 -30.98
N ALA A 329 -5.10 -16.23 -30.24
CA ALA A 329 -5.03 -16.23 -28.78
C ALA A 329 -3.59 -16.06 -28.26
N ALA A 330 -2.61 -16.72 -28.91
CA ALA A 330 -1.21 -16.61 -28.52
C ALA A 330 -0.63 -15.21 -28.75
N ALA A 331 -1.07 -14.50 -29.80
CA ALA A 331 -0.68 -13.11 -30.02
C ALA A 331 -1.23 -12.20 -28.91
N VAL A 332 -2.50 -12.39 -28.52
CA VAL A 332 -3.13 -11.63 -27.43
C VAL A 332 -2.43 -11.90 -26.09
N GLU A 333 -2.17 -13.17 -25.75
CA GLU A 333 -1.40 -13.56 -24.57
C GLU A 333 -0.02 -12.89 -24.55
N ALA A 334 0.72 -12.94 -25.66
CA ALA A 334 2.03 -12.30 -25.75
C ALA A 334 1.97 -10.77 -25.60
N SER A 335 0.87 -10.13 -26.01
CA SER A 335 0.68 -8.69 -25.81
C SER A 335 0.34 -8.33 -24.37
N LEU A 336 -0.36 -9.21 -23.65
CA LEU A 336 -0.66 -9.05 -22.23
C LEU A 336 0.61 -9.29 -21.39
N ASP A 337 1.39 -10.33 -21.70
CA ASP A 337 2.66 -10.64 -21.03
C ASP A 337 3.73 -9.55 -21.22
N ALA A 338 3.56 -8.70 -22.23
CA ALA A 338 4.45 -7.57 -22.49
C ALA A 338 4.15 -6.32 -21.66
N LEU A 339 3.05 -6.30 -20.90
CA LEU A 339 2.69 -5.23 -19.97
C LEU A 339 3.37 -5.50 -18.62
N SER A 340 4.29 -4.62 -18.21
CA SER A 340 5.05 -4.77 -16.96
C SER A 340 4.21 -4.58 -15.69
N THR A 341 3.09 -3.86 -15.81
CA THR A 341 2.04 -3.68 -14.79
C THR A 341 1.12 -4.89 -14.64
N LEU A 342 1.26 -5.90 -15.50
CA LEU A 342 0.62 -7.22 -15.36
C LEU A 342 1.69 -8.28 -15.04
N GLY A 343 1.37 -9.30 -14.25
CA GLY A 343 2.35 -10.30 -13.81
C GLY A 343 2.69 -10.21 -12.32
N THR A 344 3.97 -10.38 -11.96
CA THR A 344 4.40 -10.56 -10.54
C THR A 344 4.67 -9.27 -9.77
N ASN A 345 4.74 -8.12 -10.45
CA ASN A 345 5.11 -6.82 -9.86
C ASN A 345 3.99 -5.79 -10.03
N ASN A 346 2.74 -6.18 -9.77
CA ASN A 346 1.62 -5.26 -9.90
C ASN A 346 1.05 -4.83 -8.54
N ASP A 347 0.17 -3.83 -8.56
CA ASP A 347 -0.48 -3.27 -7.38
C ASP A 347 -1.36 -4.28 -6.62
N PHE A 348 -1.70 -5.41 -7.24
CA PHE A 348 -2.48 -6.53 -6.71
C PHE A 348 -1.62 -7.79 -6.49
N GLY A 349 -0.30 -7.64 -6.36
CA GLY A 349 0.64 -8.75 -6.18
C GLY A 349 0.89 -9.52 -7.47
N THR A 350 0.70 -10.85 -7.45
CA THR A 350 0.87 -11.69 -8.64
C THR A 350 -0.46 -11.89 -9.34
N SER A 351 -0.55 -11.43 -10.58
CA SER A 351 -1.66 -11.70 -11.49
C SER A 351 -1.15 -12.46 -12.71
N THR A 352 -1.94 -13.40 -13.23
CA THR A 352 -1.55 -14.22 -14.37
C THR A 352 -2.68 -14.28 -15.39
N VAL A 353 -2.34 -14.17 -16.68
CA VAL A 353 -3.29 -14.48 -17.75
C VAL A 353 -3.59 -15.97 -17.67
N HIS A 354 -4.85 -16.31 -17.38
CA HIS A 354 -5.28 -17.69 -17.21
C HIS A 354 -5.73 -18.30 -18.53
N THR A 355 -6.61 -17.60 -19.25
CA THR A 355 -7.14 -18.06 -20.54
C THR A 355 -7.38 -16.90 -21.47
N VAL A 356 -7.10 -17.13 -22.76
CA VAL A 356 -7.62 -16.31 -23.87
C VAL A 356 -8.45 -17.22 -24.78
N SER A 357 -9.76 -17.02 -24.77
CA SER A 357 -10.72 -17.80 -25.56
C SER A 357 -11.31 -16.95 -26.68
N MET A 358 -11.28 -17.45 -27.91
CA MET A 358 -11.79 -16.73 -29.09
C MET A 358 -12.83 -17.58 -29.81
N ASP A 359 -14.01 -17.03 -30.06
CA ASP A 359 -15.09 -17.74 -30.76
C ASP A 359 -14.82 -17.90 -32.26
N GLN A 360 -14.15 -16.93 -32.88
CA GLN A 360 -13.74 -16.96 -34.30
C GLN A 360 -12.27 -17.39 -34.50
N GLY A 361 -11.52 -17.67 -33.43
CA GLY A 361 -10.09 -18.00 -33.48
C GLY A 361 -9.16 -16.83 -33.80
N SER A 362 -9.69 -15.61 -33.92
CA SER A 362 -8.95 -14.37 -34.13
C SER A 362 -9.64 -13.19 -33.43
N LEU A 363 -8.89 -12.14 -33.11
CA LEU A 363 -9.37 -10.95 -32.41
C LEU A 363 -10.52 -10.23 -33.15
N CYS A 364 -10.42 -10.12 -34.47
CA CYS A 364 -11.47 -9.65 -35.36
C CYS A 364 -11.70 -10.64 -36.51
N SER A 365 -12.91 -10.62 -37.07
CA SER A 365 -13.28 -11.41 -38.24
C SER A 365 -13.87 -10.52 -39.33
N GLY A 366 -13.46 -10.75 -40.57
CA GLY A 366 -13.99 -10.03 -41.74
C GLY A 366 -15.43 -10.40 -42.09
N SER A 367 -16.06 -11.37 -41.40
CA SER A 367 -17.40 -11.87 -41.73
C SER A 367 -18.38 -11.85 -40.58
N ASN A 368 -17.93 -12.11 -39.35
CA ASN A 368 -18.77 -12.20 -38.17
C ASN A 368 -18.25 -11.26 -37.09
N THR A 369 -19.12 -10.86 -36.17
CA THR A 369 -18.67 -10.29 -34.90
C THR A 369 -17.82 -11.34 -34.20
N ALA A 370 -16.62 -10.94 -33.75
CA ALA A 370 -15.69 -11.79 -33.02
C ALA A 370 -15.65 -11.36 -31.56
N THR A 371 -15.57 -12.33 -30.66
CA THR A 371 -15.47 -12.16 -29.22
C THR A 371 -14.23 -12.87 -28.71
N THR A 372 -13.44 -12.15 -27.91
CA THR A 372 -12.28 -12.68 -27.19
C THR A 372 -12.52 -12.49 -25.71
N GLU A 373 -12.63 -13.59 -24.97
CA GLU A 373 -12.73 -13.60 -23.51
C GLU A 373 -11.33 -13.83 -22.92
N ILE A 374 -10.91 -12.91 -22.07
CA ILE A 374 -9.62 -12.92 -21.38
C ILE A 374 -9.91 -13.05 -19.89
N THR A 375 -9.35 -14.06 -19.26
CA THR A 375 -9.44 -14.25 -17.81
C THR A 375 -8.07 -14.04 -17.19
N ILE A 376 -7.99 -13.15 -16.22
CA ILE A 376 -6.79 -12.90 -15.41
C ILE A 376 -7.07 -13.37 -13.98
N ARG A 377 -6.19 -14.22 -13.45
CA ARG A 377 -6.27 -14.72 -12.07
C ARG A 377 -5.34 -13.95 -11.15
N SER A 378 -5.86 -13.60 -9.98
CA SER A 378 -5.08 -13.08 -8.85
C SER A 378 -5.73 -13.51 -7.53
N ALA A 379 -4.98 -13.39 -6.43
CA ALA A 379 -5.58 -13.50 -5.10
C ALA A 379 -6.50 -12.31 -4.79
N TYR A 380 -6.39 -11.23 -5.56
CA TYR A 380 -7.23 -10.05 -5.49
C TYR A 380 -8.20 -9.99 -6.66
N GLY A 381 -9.43 -9.58 -6.39
CA GLY A 381 -10.45 -9.24 -7.37
C GLY A 381 -10.41 -7.78 -7.79
N ASN A 382 -11.33 -7.41 -8.67
CA ASN A 382 -11.50 -6.05 -9.18
C ASN A 382 -10.18 -5.40 -9.64
N LEU A 383 -9.41 -6.14 -10.44
CA LEU A 383 -8.17 -5.65 -11.05
C LEU A 383 -8.44 -4.43 -11.95
N TYR A 384 -7.38 -3.79 -12.45
CA TYR A 384 -7.52 -2.65 -13.37
C TYR A 384 -8.35 -2.99 -14.62
N ASP A 385 -8.98 -1.99 -15.22
CA ASP A 385 -9.68 -2.19 -16.49
C ASP A 385 -8.69 -2.47 -17.62
N LEU A 386 -9.09 -3.37 -18.51
CA LEU A 386 -8.40 -3.58 -19.77
C LEU A 386 -9.03 -2.63 -20.80
N ASP A 387 -8.21 -1.78 -21.40
CA ASP A 387 -8.62 -0.89 -22.48
C ASP A 387 -7.76 -1.15 -23.72
N LEU A 388 -8.07 -0.45 -24.81
CA LEU A 388 -7.35 -0.57 -26.06
C LEU A 388 -7.35 0.72 -26.85
N VAL A 389 -6.35 0.85 -27.73
CA VAL A 389 -6.37 1.82 -28.82
C VAL A 389 -6.15 1.09 -30.13
N ASN A 390 -6.84 1.53 -31.18
CA ASN A 390 -6.85 0.78 -32.42
C ASN A 390 -6.84 1.64 -33.68
N SER A 391 -6.49 1.00 -34.79
CA SER A 391 -6.47 1.56 -36.14
C SER A 391 -7.29 0.73 -37.13
N LEU A 392 -8.30 0.00 -36.61
CA LEU A 392 -9.07 -0.99 -37.36
C LEU A 392 -9.87 -0.36 -38.49
N ARG A 393 -10.04 -1.12 -39.57
CA ARG A 393 -10.74 -0.69 -40.79
C ARG A 393 -11.61 -1.80 -41.37
N ILE A 394 -12.65 -1.35 -42.07
CA ILE A 394 -13.50 -2.17 -42.93
C ILE A 394 -13.17 -1.79 -44.37
N SER A 395 -12.37 -2.59 -45.08
CA SER A 395 -11.82 -2.18 -46.38
C SER A 395 -12.89 -1.98 -47.45
N SER A 396 -14.02 -2.71 -47.38
CA SER A 396 -15.10 -2.59 -48.35
C SER A 396 -15.82 -1.23 -48.32
N THR A 397 -15.82 -0.54 -47.17
CA THR A 397 -16.50 0.74 -46.97
C THR A 397 -15.55 1.90 -46.69
N GLY A 398 -14.29 1.61 -46.31
CA GLY A 398 -13.32 2.60 -45.82
C GLY A 398 -13.64 3.13 -44.41
N ALA A 399 -14.68 2.60 -43.76
CA ALA A 399 -15.08 2.98 -42.42
C ALA A 399 -14.03 2.56 -41.37
N ARG A 400 -14.09 3.18 -40.19
CA ARG A 400 -13.35 2.70 -39.02
C ARG A 400 -14.02 1.42 -38.53
N GLY A 401 -13.21 0.42 -38.22
CA GLY A 401 -13.65 -0.76 -37.48
C GLY A 401 -13.94 -0.37 -36.03
N ASN A 402 -14.93 -1.02 -35.43
CA ASN A 402 -15.29 -0.81 -34.04
C ASN A 402 -14.91 -2.06 -33.23
N ILE A 403 -14.35 -1.82 -32.06
CA ILE A 403 -13.91 -2.84 -31.11
C ILE A 403 -14.10 -2.26 -29.72
N THR A 404 -14.66 -3.05 -28.81
CA THR A 404 -15.01 -2.62 -27.45
C THR A 404 -14.50 -3.62 -26.44
N VAL A 405 -14.19 -3.15 -25.23
CA VAL A 405 -13.87 -4.02 -24.09
C VAL A 405 -14.96 -3.83 -23.04
N THR A 406 -15.40 -4.93 -22.46
CA THR A 406 -16.32 -4.96 -21.33
C THR A 406 -15.75 -5.87 -20.26
N SER A 407 -16.14 -5.66 -19.01
CA SER A 407 -15.74 -6.48 -17.87
C SER A 407 -16.94 -6.76 -16.98
N LEU A 408 -16.71 -7.52 -15.90
CA LEU A 408 -17.71 -7.77 -14.87
C LEU A 408 -17.86 -6.63 -13.86
N LYS A 409 -17.15 -5.51 -14.08
CA LYS A 409 -17.23 -4.36 -13.20
C LYS A 409 -18.59 -3.68 -13.24
N GLY A 410 -19.00 -3.18 -12.08
CA GLY A 410 -20.22 -2.44 -11.91
C GLY A 410 -20.16 -1.09 -12.62
N THR A 411 -21.31 -0.65 -13.11
CA THR A 411 -21.48 0.68 -13.75
C THR A 411 -22.44 1.59 -12.99
N LYS A 412 -22.99 1.10 -11.88
CA LYS A 412 -23.82 1.89 -10.97
C LYS A 412 -23.00 2.98 -10.29
N GLU A 413 -23.59 4.16 -10.16
CA GLU A 413 -22.93 5.25 -9.43
C GLU A 413 -22.94 4.99 -7.92
N ASP A 414 -22.02 5.62 -7.21
CA ASP A 414 -22.01 5.71 -5.75
C ASP A 414 -22.09 7.18 -5.35
N ALA A 415 -23.20 7.81 -5.73
CA ALA A 415 -23.41 9.23 -5.50
C ALA A 415 -23.80 9.49 -4.04
N GLU A 416 -23.22 10.51 -3.42
CA GLU A 416 -23.68 10.99 -2.12
C GLU A 416 -25.15 11.44 -2.24
N CYS A 417 -26.00 10.92 -1.35
CA CYS A 417 -27.44 11.16 -1.35
C CYS A 417 -27.85 12.60 -0.98
#